data_AF-A0A2U2N9D2-F1
#
_entry.id   AF-A0A2U2N9D2-F1
#
_cell.length_a   1.000
_cell.length_b   1.000
_cell.length_c   1.000
_cell.angle_alpha   90.00
_cell.angle_beta   90.00
_cell.angle_gamma   90.00
#
_symmetry.space_group_name_H-M   'P 1'
#
loop_
_entity.id
_entity.type
_entity.pdbx_description
1 polymer ?
#
loop_
_entity_poly.entity_id
_entity_poly.type
_entity_poly.pdbx_seq_one_letter_code
_entity_poly.pdbx_strand_id
1 'polypeptide(L)' 'MIRESSATFTERTERTFGVDHLRCADDCPDYELPDDGTAVTWLKGDRLVHGTLVIDGTMVGLAGPDGTLMKPEDK' A
#
# COMPACT_ATOMS: atom_id res chain seq x y z
N MET A 1 -22.27 -7.09 17.55
CA MET A 1 -20.90 -7.58 17.28
C MET A 1 -20.48 -6.95 15.97
N ILE A 2 -19.59 -5.94 16.01
CA ILE A 2 -19.05 -5.37 14.78
C ILE A 2 -18.09 -6.41 14.23
N ARG A 3 -18.40 -6.95 13.04
CA ARG A 3 -17.52 -7.88 12.33
C ARG A 3 -16.22 -7.12 12.11
N GLU A 4 -15.15 -7.55 12.77
CA GLU A 4 -13.79 -7.27 12.33
C GLU A 4 -13.68 -7.86 10.92
N SER A 5 -14.08 -7.06 9.93
CA SER A 5 -13.88 -7.40 8.53
C SER A 5 -12.37 -7.41 8.40
N SER A 6 -11.80 -8.58 8.09
CA SER A 6 -10.37 -8.71 7.79
C SER A 6 -10.06 -7.75 6.64
N ALA A 7 -9.62 -6.53 6.97
CA ALA A 7 -9.29 -5.52 5.99
C ALA A 7 -8.32 -6.14 4.98
N THR A 8 -8.57 -5.93 3.70
CA THR A 8 -7.72 -6.45 2.63
C THR A 8 -6.32 -5.85 2.76
N PHE A 9 -5.34 -6.47 2.09
CA PHE A 9 -3.99 -5.90 1.99
C PHE A 9 -4.03 -4.41 1.59
N THR A 10 -4.84 -4.07 0.60
CA THR A 10 -5.01 -2.70 0.10
C THR A 10 -5.52 -1.78 1.20
N GLU A 11 -6.63 -2.13 1.86
CA GLU A 11 -7.21 -1.29 2.93
C GLU A 11 -6.24 -1.08 4.10
N ARG A 12 -5.45 -2.10 4.45
CA ARG A 12 -4.43 -1.96 5.51
C ARG A 12 -3.32 -1.03 5.09
N THR A 13 -2.80 -1.21 3.88
CA THR A 13 -1.70 -0.40 3.34
C THR A 13 -2.12 1.07 3.20
N GLU A 14 -3.29 1.31 2.63
CA GLU A 14 -3.91 2.64 2.53
C GLU A 14 -3.99 3.33 3.90
N ARG A 15 -4.53 2.63 4.90
CA ARG A 15 -4.64 3.15 6.27
C ARG A 15 -3.28 3.41 6.92
N THR A 16 -2.28 2.56 6.68
CA THR A 16 -0.93 2.70 7.26
C THR A 16 -0.18 3.90 6.69
N PHE A 17 -0.34 4.17 5.39
CA PHE A 17 0.42 5.23 4.70
C PHE A 17 -0.38 6.50 4.42
N GLY A 18 -1.66 6.54 4.81
CA GLY A 18 -2.52 7.71 4.57
C GLY A 18 -2.76 7.97 3.09
N VAL A 19 -2.96 6.90 2.32
CA VAL A 19 -3.17 6.96 0.88
C VAL A 19 -4.49 6.30 0.53
N ASP A 20 -5.04 6.62 -0.62
CA ASP A 20 -6.33 6.11 -1.08
C ASP A 20 -6.20 5.47 -2.47
N HIS A 21 -7.13 4.58 -2.81
CA HIS A 21 -7.23 3.94 -4.12
C HIS A 21 -5.94 3.27 -4.59
N LEU A 22 -5.24 2.59 -3.68
CA LEU A 22 -4.03 1.85 -3.99
C LEU A 22 -4.35 0.69 -4.95
N ARG A 23 -3.56 0.62 -6.02
CA ARG A 23 -3.69 -0.37 -7.09
C ARG A 23 -2.34 -0.91 -7.51
N CYS A 24 -2.23 -2.22 -7.63
CA CYS A 24 -1.06 -2.90 -8.15
C CYS A 24 -1.19 -3.08 -9.66
N ALA A 25 -0.06 -3.12 -10.37
CA ALA A 25 -0.04 -3.28 -11.82
C ALA A 25 -0.72 -4.57 -12.29
N ASP A 26 -0.56 -5.66 -11.54
CA ASP A 26 -1.13 -6.99 -11.81
C ASP A 26 -2.30 -7.34 -10.86
N ASP A 27 -3.05 -6.32 -10.41
CA ASP A 27 -4.05 -6.39 -9.32
C ASP A 27 -3.43 -6.70 -7.95
N CYS A 28 -3.94 -6.06 -6.88
CA CYS A 28 -3.42 -6.32 -5.54
C CYS A 28 -4.04 -7.59 -4.96
N PRO A 29 -3.25 -8.49 -4.35
CA PRO A 29 -3.79 -9.64 -3.64
C PRO A 29 -4.64 -9.19 -2.45
N ASP A 30 -5.76 -9.86 -2.17
CA ASP A 30 -6.63 -9.49 -1.05
C ASP A 30 -6.05 -9.86 0.32
N TYR A 31 -5.36 -11.01 0.42
CA TYR A 31 -4.97 -11.63 1.69
C TYR A 31 -3.49 -12.04 1.79
N GLU A 32 -2.73 -11.92 0.71
CA GLU A 32 -1.31 -12.29 0.66
C GLU A 32 -0.44 -11.04 0.42
N LEU A 33 0.85 -11.14 0.72
CA LEU A 33 1.79 -10.09 0.37
C LEU A 33 2.17 -10.24 -1.11
N PRO A 34 2.12 -9.17 -1.91
CA PRO A 34 2.66 -9.19 -3.28
C PRO A 34 4.20 -9.29 -3.24
N ASP A 35 4.81 -9.46 -4.41
CA ASP A 35 6.26 -9.50 -4.54
C ASP A 35 6.91 -8.15 -4.20
N ASP A 36 8.14 -8.18 -3.66
CA ASP A 36 8.94 -6.97 -3.47
C ASP A 36 9.17 -6.25 -4.81
N GLY A 37 9.09 -4.92 -4.79
CA GLY A 37 9.21 -4.09 -5.98
C GLY A 37 7.96 -4.07 -6.88
N THR A 38 6.85 -4.69 -6.48
CA THR A 38 5.57 -4.63 -7.22
C THR A 38 5.20 -3.18 -7.48
N ALA A 39 4.98 -2.84 -8.75
CA ALA A 39 4.57 -1.50 -9.16
C ALA A 39 3.15 -1.22 -8.67
N VAL A 40 2.98 -0.08 -8.01
CA VAL A 40 1.69 0.35 -7.48
C VAL A 40 1.43 1.83 -7.75
N THR A 41 0.16 2.18 -7.79
CA THR A 41 -0.32 3.56 -7.92
C THR A 41 -1.30 3.84 -6.79
N TRP A 42 -1.24 5.02 -6.21
CA TRP A 42 -2.16 5.45 -5.16
C TRP A 42 -2.46 6.95 -5.27
N LEU A 43 -3.50 7.40 -4.58
CA LEU A 43 -3.82 8.80 -4.39
C LEU A 43 -3.26 9.29 -3.06
N LYS A 44 -2.63 10.47 -3.09
CA LYS A 44 -2.21 11.22 -1.91
C LYS A 44 -2.84 12.61 -1.98
N GLY A 45 -3.93 12.81 -1.24
CA GLY A 45 -4.85 13.92 -1.53
C GLY A 45 -5.38 13.81 -2.96
N ASP A 46 -5.35 14.90 -3.72
CA ASP A 46 -5.82 14.92 -5.12
C ASP A 46 -4.77 14.49 -6.16
N ARG A 47 -3.59 14.02 -5.72
CA ARG A 47 -2.49 13.66 -6.63
C ARG A 47 -2.35 12.15 -6.76
N LEU A 48 -2.38 11.68 -8.01
CA LEU A 48 -1.99 10.32 -8.37
C LEU A 48 -0.46 10.19 -8.31
N VAL A 49 0.02 9.20 -7.55
CA VAL A 49 1.43 8.89 -7.34
C VAL A 49 1.67 7.46 -7.81
N HIS A 50 2.72 7.28 -8.62
CA HIS A 50 3.21 5.97 -9.02
C HIS A 50 4.45 5.65 -8.19
N GLY A 51 4.57 4.41 -7.75
CA GLY A 51 5.70 3.94 -6.97
C GLY A 51 5.75 2.43 -6.92
N THR A 52 6.38 1.89 -5.89
CA THR A 52 6.54 0.45 -5.70
C THR A 52 6.25 0.04 -4.26
N LEU A 53 5.84 -1.19 -4.09
CA LEU A 53 5.82 -1.84 -2.78
C LEU A 53 7.23 -2.28 -2.40
N VAL A 54 7.52 -2.18 -1.12
CA VAL A 54 8.74 -2.72 -0.52
C VAL A 54 8.33 -3.75 0.52
N ILE A 55 8.76 -4.99 0.34
CA ILE A 55 8.36 -6.12 1.17
C ILE A 55 9.60 -6.65 1.90
N ASP A 56 9.64 -6.46 3.21
CA ASP A 56 10.72 -6.96 4.07
C ASP A 56 10.15 -7.97 5.07
N GLY A 57 10.19 -9.25 4.70
CA GLY A 57 9.59 -10.35 5.46
C GLY A 57 8.07 -10.20 5.54
N THR A 58 7.58 -9.67 6.66
CA THR A 58 6.14 -9.43 6.90
C THR A 58 5.78 -7.94 6.90
N MET A 59 6.76 -7.07 6.69
CA MET A 59 6.58 -5.63 6.66
C MET A 59 6.30 -5.15 5.25
N VAL A 60 5.36 -4.21 5.14
CA VAL A 60 4.96 -3.57 3.89
C VAL A 60 5.35 -2.10 3.94
N GLY A 61 6.09 -1.66 2.93
CA GLY A 61 6.47 -0.28 2.68
C GLY A 61 5.92 0.22 1.34
N LEU A 62 5.71 1.52 1.22
CA LEU A 62 5.53 2.20 -0.07
C LEU A 62 6.77 3.01 -0.38
N ALA A 63 7.35 2.82 -1.56
CA ALA A 63 8.40 3.68 -2.10
C ALA A 63 7.82 4.55 -3.22
N GLY A 64 8.05 5.86 -3.13
CA GLY A 64 7.67 6.81 -4.19
C GLY A 64 8.44 6.57 -5.50
N PRO A 65 8.14 7.34 -6.56
CA PRO A 65 8.76 7.16 -7.88
C PRO A 65 10.29 7.38 -7.85
N ASP A 66 10.78 8.18 -6.91
CA ASP A 66 12.20 8.43 -6.69
C ASP A 66 12.88 7.34 -5.83
N GLY A 67 12.20 6.23 -5.54
CA GLY A 67 12.69 5.15 -4.68
C GLY A 67 12.73 5.49 -3.18
N THR A 68 12.22 6.65 -2.78
CA THR A 68 12.19 7.07 -1.38
C THR A 68 11.05 6.37 -0.64
N LEU A 69 11.40 5.66 0.45
CA LEU A 69 10.44 5.03 1.35
C LEU A 69 9.55 6.08 2.02
N MET A 70 8.24 5.88 1.93
CA MET A 70 7.25 6.63 2.67
C MET A 70 7.28 6.21 4.14
N LYS A 71 7.10 7.19 5.02
CA LYS A 71 6.85 6.93 6.43
C LYS A 71 5.38 6.53 6.60
N PRO A 72 5.08 5.58 7.49
CA PRO A 72 3.70 5.39 7.95
C PRO A 72 3.17 6.72 8.49
N GLU A 73 1.88 6.98 8.30
CA GLU A 73 1.24 8.07 9.02
C GLU A 73 1.02 7.62 10.46
N ASP A 74 1.72 8.26 11.41
CA ASP A 74 1.42 8.16 12.84
C ASP A 74 0.00 8.70 13.03
N LYS A 75 -0.96 7.79 13.24
CA LYS A 75 -2.35 8.14 13.52
C LYS A 75 -2.72 7.83 14.96
#